data_AF-A0A3D5W9L5-F1
#
_entry.id   AF-A0A3D5W9L5-F1
#
_cell.length_a   1.000
_cell.length_b   1.000
_cell.length_c   1.000
_cell.angle_alpha   90.00
_cell.angle_beta   90.00
_cell.angle_gamma   90.00
#
_symmetry.space_group_name_H-M   'P 1'
#
loop_
_entity.id
_entity.type
_entity.pdbx_description
1 polymer ?
#
loop_
_entity_poly.entity_id
_entity_poly.type
_entity_poly.pdbx_seq_one_letter_code
_entity_poly.pdbx_strand_id
1 'polypeptide(L)'
;MAELGWDARYTLPNLLKLVRNNKYEPMAEGLTEDNTLMQDMQIFPGNGILNHEGSRRSSLPTAQIIEVGAGWDSSVSQWASFNDTISIFKDRFDVAKTVYDRQPNKEQWRADEEDAHVEGFGQSVINHVIYGTSVASAKKFDGLAVRYNTPDSGDPLDPSSTGDPFVFDGGGGTGSNTTSIWLGRHGFKAFHGITP
;
A
#
# COMPACT_ATOMS: atom_id res chain seq x y z
N MET A 1 -1.77 14.71 -36.56
CA MET A 1 -0.50 14.09 -36.21
C MET A 1 -0.64 13.60 -34.78
N ALA A 2 -0.58 12.29 -34.54
CA ALA A 2 -0.69 11.75 -33.20
C ALA A 2 0.59 12.08 -32.44
N GLU A 3 0.48 12.84 -31.34
CA GLU A 3 1.58 13.12 -30.45
C GLU A 3 2.03 11.80 -29.80
N LEU A 4 3.10 11.21 -30.33
CA LEU A 4 3.86 10.20 -29.62
C LEU A 4 4.40 10.88 -28.36
N GLY A 5 4.06 10.35 -27.18
CA GLY A 5 4.51 10.86 -25.88
C GLY A 5 6.01 10.69 -25.70
N TRP A 6 6.80 11.60 -26.28
CA TRP A 6 8.25 11.73 -26.03
C TRP A 6 8.56 12.53 -24.75
N ASP A 7 7.52 13.00 -24.06
CA ASP A 7 7.63 13.84 -22.86
C ASP A 7 8.17 13.09 -21.62
N ALA A 8 8.23 11.76 -21.67
CA ALA A 8 8.72 10.92 -20.58
C ALA A 8 10.25 10.70 -20.59
N ARG A 9 11.00 11.39 -21.46
CA ARG A 9 12.47 11.24 -21.56
C ARG A 9 13.15 12.58 -21.37
N TYR A 10 14.32 12.57 -20.73
CA TYR A 10 15.15 13.76 -20.62
C TYR A 10 15.56 14.28 -21.99
N THR A 11 15.04 15.45 -22.33
CA THR A 11 15.37 16.19 -23.54
C THR A 11 16.33 17.34 -23.22
N LEU A 12 17.03 17.84 -24.25
CA LEU A 12 17.97 18.95 -24.09
C LEU A 12 17.36 20.21 -23.44
N PRO A 13 16.09 20.59 -23.71
CA PRO A 13 15.41 21.67 -22.98
C PRO A 13 15.27 21.45 -21.48
N ASN A 14 15.10 20.20 -21.01
CA ASN A 14 15.02 19.90 -19.58
C ASN A 14 16.39 20.06 -18.92
N LEU A 15 17.48 19.66 -19.60
CA LEU A 15 18.84 19.86 -19.10
C LEU A 15 19.20 21.35 -18.93
N LEU A 16 18.73 22.23 -19.82
CA LEU A 16 19.01 23.67 -19.74
C LEU A 16 18.41 24.32 -18.47
N LYS A 17 17.35 23.75 -17.89
CA LYS A 17 16.74 24.26 -16.66
C LYS A 17 17.62 24.03 -15.42
N LEU A 18 18.50 23.03 -15.49
CA LEU A 18 19.33 22.54 -14.37
C LEU A 18 20.75 23.12 -14.37
N VAL A 19 21.12 23.85 -15.43
CA VAL A 19 22.46 24.42 -15.60
C VAL A 19 22.40 25.93 -15.59
N ARG A 20 23.13 26.55 -14.65
CA ARG A 20 23.37 28.01 -14.64
C ARG A 20 24.86 28.29 -14.53
N ASN A 21 25.34 29.29 -15.28
CA ASN A 21 26.77 29.62 -15.36
C ASN A 21 27.68 28.42 -15.63
N ASN A 22 27.28 27.50 -16.53
CA ASN A 22 27.99 26.26 -16.86
C ASN A 22 28.25 25.34 -15.65
N LYS A 23 27.54 25.53 -14.54
CA LYS A 23 27.55 24.65 -13.38
C LYS A 23 26.19 24.02 -13.20
N TYR A 24 26.20 22.79 -12.71
CA TYR A 24 25.00 22.14 -12.25
C TYR A 24 24.54 22.82 -10.95
N GLU A 25 23.27 23.23 -10.89
CA GLU A 25 22.66 23.71 -9.65
C GLU A 25 21.93 22.53 -8.99
N PRO A 26 22.21 22.24 -7.70
CA PRO A 26 21.49 21.19 -6.97
C PRO A 26 20.00 21.51 -6.92
N MET A 27 19.17 20.48 -7.06
CA MET A 27 17.73 20.64 -7.01
C MET A 27 17.24 20.79 -5.56
N ALA A 28 16.19 21.57 -5.37
CA ALA A 28 15.50 21.65 -4.09
C ALA A 28 14.31 20.68 -4.13
N GLU A 29 14.35 19.64 -3.30
CA GLU A 29 13.29 18.65 -3.23
C GLU A 29 12.09 19.18 -2.43
N GLY A 30 11.01 19.52 -3.14
CA GLY A 30 9.77 20.05 -2.57
C GLY A 30 8.60 19.06 -2.56
N LEU A 31 8.78 17.89 -3.19
CA LEU A 31 7.77 16.83 -3.25
C LEU A 31 8.10 15.64 -2.34
N THR A 32 9.14 15.76 -1.52
CA THR A 32 9.47 14.75 -0.52
C THR A 32 8.38 14.74 0.55
N GLU A 33 7.79 13.57 0.76
CA GLU A 33 6.82 13.30 1.81
C GLU A 33 7.37 12.20 2.71
N ASP A 34 7.71 12.57 3.95
CA ASP A 34 8.18 11.61 4.95
C ASP A 34 6.99 10.83 5.52
N ASN A 35 6.84 9.58 5.12
CA ASN A 35 5.88 8.66 5.72
C ASN A 35 6.59 7.42 6.29
N THR A 36 6.48 7.26 7.61
CA THR A 36 7.16 6.22 8.38
C THR A 36 6.52 4.83 8.26
N LEU A 37 5.38 4.70 7.57
CA LEU A 37 4.65 3.43 7.47
C LEU A 37 5.51 2.30 6.90
N MET A 38 6.32 2.58 5.88
CA MET A 38 7.21 1.57 5.29
C MET A 38 8.30 1.11 6.26
N GLN A 39 8.77 1.98 7.16
CA GLN A 39 9.82 1.64 8.12
C GLN A 39 9.30 0.80 9.28
N ASP A 40 8.02 0.96 9.66
CA ASP A 40 7.39 0.20 10.74
C ASP A 40 6.89 -1.19 10.27
N MET A 41 6.69 -1.36 8.95
CA MET A 41 6.14 -2.59 8.40
C MET A 41 7.14 -3.74 8.44
N GLN A 42 6.81 -4.79 9.19
CA GLN A 42 7.56 -6.04 9.18
C GLN A 42 7.28 -6.83 7.89
N ILE A 43 8.32 -7.26 7.20
CA ILE A 43 8.19 -8.03 5.95
C ILE A 43 8.58 -9.49 6.20
N PHE A 44 7.73 -10.42 5.76
CA PHE A 44 7.96 -11.86 5.85
C PHE A 44 7.93 -12.52 4.46
N PRO A 45 8.65 -13.63 4.25
CA PRO A 45 8.57 -14.38 3.00
C PRO A 45 7.20 -15.04 2.84
N GLY A 46 6.65 -14.95 1.64
CA GLY A 46 5.42 -15.62 1.24
C GLY A 46 5.59 -17.14 1.15
N ASN A 47 4.47 -17.86 1.11
CA ASN A 47 4.45 -19.32 1.00
C ASN A 47 4.12 -19.81 -0.43
N GLY A 48 3.52 -18.97 -1.27
CA GLY A 48 3.20 -19.24 -2.66
C GLY A 48 4.13 -18.52 -3.64
N ILE A 49 4.03 -18.86 -4.92
CA ILE A 49 4.89 -18.30 -5.98
C ILE A 49 4.51 -16.85 -6.31
N LEU A 50 3.22 -16.54 -6.29
CA LEU A 50 2.67 -15.20 -6.58
C LEU A 50 1.63 -14.75 -5.55
N ASN A 51 1.43 -15.55 -4.50
CA ASN A 51 0.39 -15.35 -3.52
C ASN A 51 0.82 -15.82 -2.13
N HIS A 52 0.09 -15.36 -1.13
CA HIS A 52 0.18 -15.85 0.23
C HIS A 52 -1.15 -16.40 0.68
N GLU A 53 -1.13 -17.64 1.16
CA GLU A 53 -2.32 -18.32 1.67
C GLU A 53 -2.20 -18.54 3.17
N GLY A 54 -3.28 -18.23 3.88
CA GLY A 54 -3.39 -18.48 5.30
C GLY A 54 -4.79 -18.91 5.69
N SER A 55 -4.93 -19.29 6.96
CA SER A 55 -6.22 -19.66 7.54
C SER A 55 -6.48 -18.80 8.76
N ARG A 56 -7.66 -18.18 8.80
CA ARG A 56 -8.16 -17.44 9.97
C ARG A 56 -9.32 -18.20 10.59
N ARG A 57 -9.44 -18.12 11.91
CA ARG A 57 -10.57 -18.72 12.62
C ARG A 57 -11.76 -17.78 12.52
N SER A 58 -12.91 -18.30 12.08
CA SER A 58 -14.13 -17.51 11.89
C SER A 58 -15.01 -17.51 13.13
N SER A 59 -15.09 -18.64 13.83
CA SER A 59 -15.87 -18.77 15.06
C SER A 59 -15.15 -19.60 16.11
N LEU A 60 -15.44 -19.28 17.37
CA LEU A 60 -14.97 -20.02 18.53
C LEU A 60 -16.10 -20.90 19.08
N PRO A 61 -15.78 -22.09 19.61
CA PRO A 61 -16.77 -22.90 20.31
C PRO A 61 -17.23 -22.17 21.57
N THR A 62 -18.55 -22.19 21.83
CA THR A 62 -19.17 -21.57 23.00
C THR A 62 -19.47 -22.62 24.06
N ALA A 63 -19.27 -22.25 25.33
CA ALA A 63 -19.64 -23.12 26.45
C ALA A 63 -21.17 -23.13 26.61
N GLN A 64 -21.75 -24.31 26.78
CA GLN A 64 -23.16 -24.47 27.09
C GLN A 64 -23.34 -24.60 28.61
N ILE A 65 -24.34 -23.91 29.16
CA ILE A 65 -24.77 -24.11 30.55
C ILE A 65 -25.76 -25.28 30.54
N ILE A 66 -25.47 -26.33 31.30
CA ILE A 66 -26.27 -27.55 31.36
C ILE A 66 -26.98 -27.69 32.71
N GLU A 67 -28.20 -28.20 32.67
CA GLU A 67 -28.95 -28.61 33.87
C GLU A 67 -28.50 -29.99 34.36
N VAL A 68 -28.68 -30.26 35.65
CA VAL A 68 -28.27 -31.55 36.26
C VAL A 68 -29.12 -32.68 35.69
N GLY A 69 -28.49 -33.56 34.90
CA GLY A 69 -29.10 -34.73 34.27
C GLY A 69 -29.37 -34.60 32.77
N ALA A 70 -29.07 -33.45 32.15
CA ALA A 70 -29.19 -33.25 30.71
C ALA A 70 -27.93 -33.71 29.94
N GLY A 71 -28.12 -34.10 28.68
CA GLY A 71 -27.02 -34.32 27.73
C GLY A 71 -26.42 -33.00 27.23
N TRP A 72 -25.27 -33.08 26.54
CA TRP A 72 -24.59 -31.92 25.95
C TRP A 72 -24.18 -32.18 24.50
N ASP A 73 -24.13 -31.13 23.70
CA ASP A 73 -23.70 -31.19 22.30
C ASP A 73 -22.18 -30.95 22.16
N SER A 74 -21.60 -31.47 21.08
CA SER A 74 -20.19 -31.21 20.74
C SER A 74 -20.07 -29.94 19.90
N SER A 75 -19.28 -28.98 20.36
CA SER A 75 -18.95 -27.76 19.61
C SER A 75 -17.60 -27.89 18.87
N VAL A 76 -17.48 -27.29 17.68
CA VAL A 76 -16.23 -27.23 16.91
C VAL A 76 -15.95 -25.80 16.43
N SER A 77 -14.67 -25.43 16.31
CA SER A 77 -14.26 -24.17 15.71
C SER A 77 -14.38 -24.19 14.19
N GLN A 78 -14.82 -23.09 13.58
CA GLN A 78 -14.83 -22.94 12.12
C GLN A 78 -13.66 -22.08 11.63
N TRP A 79 -13.24 -22.34 10.40
CA TRP A 79 -12.08 -21.71 9.78
C TRP A 79 -12.44 -21.19 8.39
N ALA A 80 -11.82 -20.08 8.01
CA ALA A 80 -11.89 -19.52 6.68
C ALA A 80 -10.47 -19.34 6.14
N SER A 81 -10.25 -19.78 4.91
CA SER A 81 -8.99 -19.51 4.21
C SER A 81 -9.01 -18.12 3.59
N PHE A 82 -7.84 -17.50 3.50
CA PHE A 82 -7.64 -16.27 2.74
C PHE A 82 -6.46 -16.45 1.78
N ASN A 83 -6.51 -15.74 0.67
CA ASN A 83 -5.50 -15.75 -0.37
C ASN A 83 -5.23 -14.31 -0.80
N ASP A 84 -3.99 -13.85 -0.61
CA ASP A 84 -3.55 -12.50 -0.93
C ASP A 84 -2.55 -12.54 -2.10
N THR A 85 -2.79 -11.70 -3.11
CA THR A 85 -1.92 -11.60 -4.29
C THR A 85 -0.74 -10.68 -4.00
N ILE A 86 0.45 -11.01 -4.53
CA ILE A 86 1.66 -10.19 -4.39
C ILE A 86 1.81 -9.29 -5.63
N SER A 87 2.19 -8.02 -5.42
CA SER A 87 2.52 -7.06 -6.49
C SER A 87 4.01 -6.76 -6.54
N ILE A 88 4.52 -6.56 -7.75
CA ILE A 88 5.91 -6.18 -7.98
C ILE A 88 5.96 -4.72 -8.42
N PHE A 89 6.57 -3.87 -7.60
CA PHE A 89 6.88 -2.49 -7.93
C PHE A 89 8.26 -2.42 -8.59
N LYS A 90 8.35 -1.73 -9.72
CA LYS A 90 9.61 -1.47 -10.43
C LYS A 90 9.58 -0.05 -10.96
N ASP A 91 10.68 0.64 -10.77
CA ASP A 91 10.93 1.94 -11.39
C ASP A 91 12.27 1.89 -12.14
N ARG A 92 12.37 2.65 -13.22
CA ARG A 92 13.57 2.72 -14.05
C ARG A 92 13.76 4.11 -14.60
N PHE A 93 14.96 4.63 -14.35
CA PHE A 93 15.49 5.80 -15.02
C PHE A 93 16.23 5.42 -16.30
N ASP A 94 15.85 6.02 -17.44
CA ASP A 94 16.53 5.87 -18.73
C ASP A 94 16.88 7.22 -19.33
N VAL A 95 18.15 7.42 -19.70
CA VAL A 95 18.61 8.64 -20.36
C VAL A 95 19.43 8.38 -21.61
N ALA A 96 19.31 9.26 -22.60
CA ALA A 96 20.16 9.23 -23.79
C ALA A 96 21.59 9.66 -23.43
N LYS A 97 22.58 8.86 -23.85
CA LYS A 97 24.00 9.14 -23.62
C LYS A 97 24.43 10.54 -24.11
N THR A 98 23.87 11.01 -25.22
CA THR A 98 24.16 12.33 -25.78
C THR A 98 23.71 13.49 -24.89
N VAL A 99 22.71 13.27 -24.02
CA VAL A 99 22.24 14.24 -23.03
C VAL A 99 23.11 14.14 -21.78
N TYR A 100 23.34 12.91 -21.30
CA TYR A 100 24.21 12.63 -20.16
C TYR A 100 25.62 13.21 -20.34
N ASP A 101 26.19 13.08 -21.54
CA ASP A 101 27.54 13.55 -21.83
C ASP A 101 27.69 15.08 -21.83
N ARG A 102 26.59 15.82 -21.97
CA ARG A 102 26.56 17.29 -21.98
C ARG A 102 26.36 17.91 -20.61
N GLN A 103 26.14 17.11 -19.56
CA GLN A 103 25.95 17.63 -18.21
C GLN A 103 27.30 18.06 -17.59
N PRO A 104 27.42 19.27 -17.01
CA PRO A 104 28.67 19.75 -16.41
C PRO A 104 29.13 18.92 -15.21
N ASN A 105 28.19 18.39 -14.42
CA ASN A 105 28.45 17.45 -13.34
C ASN A 105 27.55 16.21 -13.49
N LYS A 106 28.08 15.17 -14.14
CA LYS A 106 27.31 13.97 -14.50
C LYS A 106 26.96 13.10 -13.28
N GLU A 107 27.87 13.03 -12.31
CA GLU A 107 27.72 12.19 -11.12
C GLU A 107 26.66 12.75 -10.18
N GLN A 108 26.73 14.06 -9.91
CA GLN A 108 25.75 14.73 -9.04
C GLN A 108 24.36 14.72 -9.66
N TRP A 109 24.24 15.02 -10.95
CA TRP A 109 22.92 14.96 -11.60
C TRP A 109 22.31 13.56 -11.55
N ARG A 110 23.11 12.51 -11.75
CA ARG A 110 22.61 11.14 -11.63
C ARG A 110 22.15 10.82 -10.21
N ALA A 111 22.87 11.28 -9.19
CA ALA A 111 22.48 11.08 -7.79
C ALA A 111 21.14 11.77 -7.49
N ASP A 112 20.99 13.04 -7.88
CA ASP A 112 19.76 13.81 -7.65
C ASP A 112 18.54 13.15 -8.36
N GLU A 113 18.71 12.61 -9.58
CA GLU A 113 17.64 11.86 -10.24
C GLU A 113 17.32 10.52 -9.56
N GLU A 114 18.35 9.80 -9.10
CA GLU A 114 18.17 8.53 -8.38
C GLU A 114 17.42 8.75 -7.06
N ASP A 115 17.73 9.84 -6.34
CA ASP A 115 17.05 10.21 -5.10
C ASP A 115 15.56 10.50 -5.36
N ALA A 116 15.22 11.25 -6.41
CA ALA A 116 13.82 11.52 -6.78
C ALA A 116 13.05 10.23 -7.14
N HIS A 117 13.70 9.28 -7.83
CA HIS A 117 13.10 7.97 -8.12
C HIS A 117 12.87 7.13 -6.86
N VAL A 118 13.79 7.16 -5.90
CA VAL A 118 13.64 6.47 -4.61
C VAL A 118 12.46 7.05 -3.82
N GLU A 119 12.34 8.38 -3.78
CA GLU A 119 11.22 9.06 -3.11
C GLU A 119 9.87 8.74 -3.76
N GLY A 120 9.78 8.87 -5.09
CA GLY A 120 8.57 8.54 -5.84
C GLY A 120 8.17 7.07 -5.69
N PHE A 121 9.15 6.17 -5.62
CA PHE A 121 8.91 4.75 -5.35
C PHE A 121 8.30 4.53 -3.96
N GLY A 122 8.88 5.14 -2.92
CA GLY A 122 8.36 5.04 -1.55
C GLY A 122 6.92 5.52 -1.43
N GLN A 123 6.62 6.70 -1.96
CA GLN A 123 5.27 7.27 -1.94
C GLN A 123 4.26 6.39 -2.70
N SER A 124 4.66 5.86 -3.86
CA SER A 124 3.80 4.97 -4.67
C SER A 124 3.46 3.67 -3.93
N VAL A 125 4.44 3.05 -3.25
CA VAL A 125 4.23 1.84 -2.45
C VAL A 125 3.27 2.14 -1.30
N ILE A 126 3.47 3.23 -0.56
CA ILE A 126 2.63 3.59 0.59
C ILE A 126 1.19 3.86 0.18
N ASN A 127 0.99 4.65 -0.89
CA ASN A 127 -0.33 4.91 -1.42
C ASN A 127 -1.04 3.63 -1.83
N HIS A 128 -0.30 2.68 -2.41
CA HIS A 128 -0.86 1.39 -2.81
C HIS A 128 -1.15 0.48 -1.61
N VAL A 129 -0.40 0.56 -0.51
CA VAL A 129 -0.70 -0.17 0.74
C VAL A 129 -2.05 0.25 1.33
N ILE A 130 -2.36 1.54 1.33
CA ILE A 130 -3.62 2.04 1.90
C ILE A 130 -4.78 1.90 0.92
N TYR A 131 -4.62 2.38 -0.32
CA TYR A 131 -5.73 2.54 -1.28
C TYR A 131 -5.63 1.62 -2.50
N GLY A 132 -4.70 0.68 -2.52
CA GLY A 132 -4.54 -0.26 -3.62
C GLY A 132 -5.80 -1.09 -3.87
N THR A 133 -6.12 -1.30 -5.14
CA THR A 133 -7.23 -2.17 -5.55
C THR A 133 -6.83 -3.08 -6.71
N SER A 134 -7.20 -4.36 -6.60
CA SER A 134 -7.02 -5.39 -7.62
C SER A 134 -8.11 -5.37 -8.70
N VAL A 135 -9.24 -4.69 -8.43
CA VAL A 135 -10.44 -4.68 -9.29
C VAL A 135 -10.16 -4.15 -10.69
N ALA A 136 -9.36 -3.10 -10.80
CA ALA A 136 -8.99 -2.49 -12.09
C ALA A 136 -7.77 -3.15 -12.74
N SER A 137 -6.94 -3.86 -11.96
CA SER A 137 -5.74 -4.53 -12.48
C SER A 137 -5.33 -5.65 -11.53
N ALA A 138 -5.39 -6.89 -12.00
CA ALA A 138 -4.97 -8.08 -11.25
C ALA A 138 -3.47 -8.09 -10.85
N LYS A 139 -2.69 -7.09 -11.27
CA LYS A 139 -1.29 -6.90 -10.88
C LYS A 139 -1.12 -6.21 -9.53
N LYS A 140 -2.19 -5.58 -9.05
CA LYS A 140 -2.24 -4.78 -7.82
C LYS A 140 -2.84 -5.61 -6.70
N PHE A 141 -2.25 -5.56 -5.51
CA PHE A 141 -2.85 -6.14 -4.31
C PHE A 141 -3.91 -5.18 -3.73
N ASP A 142 -4.84 -5.76 -2.96
CA ASP A 142 -5.87 -5.00 -2.25
C ASP A 142 -5.34 -4.43 -0.94
N GLY A 143 -5.34 -3.10 -0.87
CA GLY A 143 -4.93 -2.32 0.29
C GLY A 143 -5.98 -2.28 1.40
N LEU A 144 -5.67 -1.56 2.48
CA LEU A 144 -6.52 -1.49 3.68
C LEU A 144 -7.92 -0.94 3.39
N ALA A 145 -8.04 0.06 2.52
CA ALA A 145 -9.32 0.68 2.18
C ALA A 145 -10.30 -0.27 1.51
N VAL A 146 -9.80 -1.20 0.67
CA VAL A 146 -10.65 -2.21 0.02
C VAL A 146 -11.08 -3.30 1.01
N ARG A 147 -10.18 -3.65 1.94
CA ARG A 147 -10.45 -4.67 2.97
C ARG A 147 -11.41 -4.21 4.05
N TYR A 148 -11.42 -2.91 4.36
CA TYR A 148 -12.21 -2.27 5.40
C TYR A 148 -13.06 -1.13 4.82
N ASN A 149 -13.93 -1.47 3.87
CA ASN A 149 -14.70 -0.49 3.10
C ASN A 149 -16.11 -0.23 3.67
N THR A 150 -16.66 -1.19 4.43
CA THR A 150 -18.06 -1.10 4.86
C THR A 150 -18.11 -0.66 6.32
N PRO A 151 -18.35 0.63 6.61
CA PRO A 151 -18.52 1.07 7.98
C PRO A 151 -19.72 0.37 8.58
N ASP A 152 -19.61 0.06 9.86
CA ASP A 152 -20.74 -0.47 10.56
C ASP A 152 -21.87 0.57 10.65
N SER A 153 -23.08 0.19 10.25
CA SER A 153 -24.23 1.09 10.21
C SER A 153 -24.88 1.30 11.58
N GLY A 154 -24.33 0.66 12.62
CA GLY A 154 -24.76 0.76 14.02
C GLY A 154 -23.59 1.04 14.97
N ASP A 155 -23.82 0.81 16.27
CA ASP A 155 -22.73 0.77 17.26
C ASP A 155 -21.87 -0.48 16.95
N PRO A 156 -20.55 -0.36 16.70
CA PRO A 156 -19.67 -1.50 16.45
C PRO A 156 -19.51 -2.47 17.63
N LEU A 157 -20.06 -2.14 18.80
CA LEU A 157 -20.23 -3.06 19.93
C LEU A 157 -21.58 -3.80 19.92
N ASP A 158 -22.48 -3.46 19.00
CA ASP A 158 -23.78 -4.10 18.83
C ASP A 158 -23.64 -5.38 18.00
N PRO A 159 -23.96 -6.57 18.54
CA PRO A 159 -23.88 -7.83 17.81
C PRO A 159 -24.89 -7.97 16.66
N SER A 160 -25.83 -7.03 16.49
CA SER A 160 -26.84 -7.04 15.41
C SER A 160 -26.40 -6.33 14.13
N SER A 161 -25.19 -5.78 14.14
CA SER A 161 -24.68 -4.93 13.08
C SER A 161 -24.21 -5.73 11.85
N THR A 162 -24.31 -5.14 10.67
CA THR A 162 -24.04 -5.83 9.38
C THR A 162 -22.79 -5.34 8.65
N GLY A 163 -22.02 -4.39 9.22
CA GLY A 163 -20.76 -3.91 8.65
C GLY A 163 -19.51 -4.54 9.27
N ASP A 164 -18.33 -4.03 8.88
CA ASP A 164 -17.07 -4.49 9.48
C ASP A 164 -16.93 -3.93 10.91
N PRO A 165 -16.79 -4.77 11.95
CA PRO A 165 -16.79 -4.33 13.36
C PRO A 165 -15.55 -3.50 13.74
N PHE A 166 -14.60 -3.34 12.81
CA PHE A 166 -13.36 -2.58 12.99
C PHE A 166 -13.38 -1.23 12.28
N VAL A 167 -14.50 -0.85 11.65
CA VAL A 167 -14.65 0.41 10.91
C VAL A 167 -15.69 1.28 11.61
N PHE A 168 -15.22 2.40 12.16
CA PHE A 168 -16.03 3.36 12.91
C PHE A 168 -16.33 4.58 12.05
N ASP A 169 -17.59 5.01 12.00
CA ASP A 169 -17.94 6.31 11.42
C ASP A 169 -17.50 7.45 12.37
N GLY A 170 -16.67 8.35 11.87
CA GLY A 170 -16.12 9.49 12.60
C GLY A 170 -17.10 10.64 12.85
N GLY A 171 -18.38 10.51 12.48
CA GLY A 171 -19.41 11.49 12.84
C GLY A 171 -20.44 11.80 11.74
N GLY A 172 -20.67 10.90 10.78
CA GLY A 172 -21.76 11.04 9.80
C GLY A 172 -21.47 12.00 8.66
N GLY A 173 -20.18 12.20 8.33
CA GLY A 173 -19.79 13.01 7.18
C GLY A 173 -20.27 12.37 5.88
N THR A 174 -21.25 12.98 5.22
CA THR A 174 -21.76 12.49 3.93
C THR A 174 -21.13 13.27 2.77
N GLY A 175 -20.52 12.58 1.80
CA GLY A 175 -19.98 13.20 0.59
C GLY A 175 -18.57 12.72 0.25
N SER A 176 -17.91 13.40 -0.69
CA SER A 176 -16.57 13.02 -1.19
C SER A 176 -15.40 13.57 -0.36
N ASN A 177 -15.67 14.47 0.59
CA ASN A 177 -14.63 15.17 1.37
C ASN A 177 -14.51 14.58 2.78
N THR A 178 -14.40 13.27 2.86
CA THR A 178 -14.20 12.54 4.10
C THR A 178 -12.80 11.93 4.11
N THR A 179 -12.20 11.86 5.29
CA THR A 179 -10.87 11.29 5.49
C THR A 179 -10.93 10.24 6.59
N SER A 180 -10.13 9.20 6.47
CA SER A 180 -10.03 8.13 7.47
C SER A 180 -8.72 8.19 8.24
N ILE A 181 -8.74 7.71 9.48
CA ILE A 181 -7.57 7.49 10.31
C ILE A 181 -7.44 5.99 10.53
N TRP A 182 -6.22 5.47 10.37
CA TRP A 182 -5.93 4.05 10.47
C TRP A 182 -5.08 3.77 11.72
N LEU A 183 -5.52 2.80 12.52
CA LEU A 183 -4.75 2.28 13.66
C LEU A 183 -4.57 0.78 13.47
N GLY A 184 -3.32 0.35 13.31
CA GLY A 184 -2.97 -1.05 13.09
C GLY A 184 -1.80 -1.47 13.94
N ARG A 185 -1.77 -2.75 14.33
CA ARG A 185 -0.60 -3.36 14.96
C ARG A 185 0.18 -4.16 13.92
N HIS A 186 1.47 -3.89 13.81
CA HIS A 186 2.38 -4.72 13.02
C HIS A 186 2.72 -6.03 13.74
N GLY A 187 2.80 -7.11 12.97
CA GLY A 187 3.25 -8.42 13.46
C GLY A 187 2.87 -9.58 12.55
N PHE A 188 3.56 -10.71 12.70
CA PHE A 188 3.32 -11.90 11.86
C PHE A 188 1.88 -12.44 11.91
N LYS A 189 1.20 -12.32 13.06
CA LYS A 189 -0.22 -12.70 13.22
C LYS A 189 -1.19 -11.54 13.03
N ALA A 190 -0.66 -10.37 12.67
CA ALA A 190 -1.39 -9.13 12.45
C ALA A 190 -0.99 -8.57 11.08
N PHE A 191 -1.00 -7.25 10.91
CA PHE A 191 -0.62 -6.63 9.65
C PHE A 191 0.90 -6.73 9.40
N HIS A 192 1.28 -7.17 8.21
CA HIS A 192 2.67 -7.32 7.79
C HIS A 192 2.79 -7.31 6.26
N GLY A 193 3.97 -6.98 5.76
CA GLY A 193 4.32 -7.06 4.34
C GLY A 193 4.76 -8.46 3.95
N ILE A 194 4.55 -8.80 2.67
CA ILE A 194 4.90 -10.11 2.11
C ILE A 194 5.76 -9.91 0.87
N THR A 195 6.88 -10.63 0.82
CA THR A 195 7.74 -10.73 -0.37
C THR A 195 7.60 -12.11 -1.01
N PRO A 196 7.74 -12.25 -2.34
CA PRO A 196 7.90 -13.55 -2.98
C PRO A 196 9.07 -14.35 -2.40
#